data_AF-D0C6P6-F1
#
_entry.id   AF-D0C6P6-F1
#
_cell.length_a   1.000
_cell.length_b   1.000
_cell.length_c   1.000
_cell.angle_alpha   90.00
_cell.angle_beta   90.00
_cell.angle_gamma   90.00
#
_symmetry.space_group_name_H-M   'P 1'
#
loop_
_entity.id
_entity.type
_entity.pdbx_description
1 polymer ?
#
loop_
_entity_poly.entity_id
_entity_poly.type
_entity_poly.pdbx_seq_one_letter_code
_entity_poly.pdbx_strand_id
1 'polypeptide(L)'
;MRWIVAEKKTYQVEQLGRIELASWMTQQSEPAQLRDDLMVRLRAEAQLGNNQILPELLRHLGLHQEKLKLYQTIYDKDFKDSDDLNNRVLYIHKMILELGITMETEWIKWLEQVIPQLKLFAQDNVSGE
;
A
#
# COMPACT_ATOMS: atom_id res chain seq x y z
N MET A 1 43.50 -12.04 -6.71
CA MET A 1 42.26 -11.35 -7.14
C MET A 1 42.15 -10.05 -6.36
N ARG A 2 42.11 -8.90 -7.03
CA ARG A 2 41.99 -7.57 -6.40
C ARG A 2 40.55 -7.13 -6.61
N TRP A 3 39.76 -7.06 -5.53
CA TRP A 3 38.40 -6.55 -5.59
C TRP A 3 38.46 -5.04 -5.83
N ILE A 4 37.79 -4.55 -6.87
CA ILE A 4 37.55 -3.12 -7.06
C ILE A 4 36.39 -2.77 -6.12
N VAL A 5 36.69 -2.00 -5.07
CA VAL A 5 35.65 -1.38 -4.24
C VAL A 5 35.00 -0.29 -5.09
N ALA A 6 33.69 -0.41 -5.35
CA ALA A 6 32.96 0.63 -6.05
C ALA A 6 32.84 1.87 -5.15
N GLU A 7 33.26 3.03 -5.66
CA GLU A 7 33.08 4.30 -4.96
C GLU A 7 31.59 4.64 -4.85
N LYS A 8 31.15 4.95 -3.62
CA LYS A 8 29.79 5.37 -3.34
C LYS A 8 29.57 6.78 -3.88
N LYS A 9 28.68 6.94 -4.86
CA LYS A 9 28.22 8.26 -5.30
C LYS A 9 27.27 8.85 -4.26
N THR A 10 27.54 10.08 -3.84
CA THR A 10 26.67 10.86 -2.96
C THR A 10 26.05 11.98 -3.78
N TYR A 11 24.74 12.18 -3.64
CA TYR A 11 24.00 13.24 -4.32
C TYR A 11 23.46 14.22 -3.27
N GLN A 12 23.44 15.50 -3.61
CA GLN A 12 22.85 16.56 -2.80
C GLN A 12 21.86 17.35 -3.64
N VAL A 13 20.79 17.82 -3.00
CA VAL A 13 19.81 18.68 -3.67
C VAL A 13 20.42 20.07 -3.79
N GLU A 14 20.56 20.56 -5.03
CA GLU A 14 21.04 21.91 -5.32
C GLU A 14 20.03 22.99 -4.88
N GLN A 15 20.48 24.25 -4.82
CA GLN A 15 19.62 25.36 -4.38
C GLN A 15 18.33 25.47 -5.21
N LEU A 16 18.42 25.29 -6.53
CA LEU A 16 17.25 25.30 -7.41
C LEU A 16 16.26 24.18 -7.06
N GLY A 17 16.75 22.99 -6.72
CA GLY A 17 15.90 21.88 -6.30
C GLY A 17 15.17 22.16 -4.98
N ARG A 18 15.82 22.84 -4.03
CA ARG A 18 15.16 23.24 -2.77
C ARG A 18 14.07 24.28 -2.98
N ILE A 19 14.30 25.25 -3.87
CA ILE A 19 13.30 26.27 -4.24
C ILE A 19 12.08 25.58 -4.87
N GLU A 20 12.31 24.66 -5.80
CA GLU A 20 11.22 23.93 -6.45
C GLU A 20 10.39 23.10 -5.46
N LEU A 21 11.06 22.38 -4.55
CA LEU A 21 10.36 21.63 -3.49
C LEU A 21 9.54 22.54 -2.58
N ALA A 22 10.08 23.71 -2.21
CA ALA A 22 9.36 24.68 -1.38
C ALA A 22 8.11 25.23 -2.08
N SER A 23 8.23 25.53 -3.39
CA SER A 23 7.10 25.94 -4.22
C SER A 23 6.04 24.84 -4.28
N TRP A 24 6.44 23.61 -4.62
CA TRP A 24 5.56 22.45 -4.75
C TRP A 24 4.76 22.15 -3.49
N MET A 25 5.37 22.25 -2.30
CA MET A 25 4.70 22.01 -1.02
C MET A 25 3.46 22.90 -0.78
N THR A 26 3.37 24.05 -1.44
CA THR A 26 2.27 25.01 -1.29
C THR A 26 1.25 24.96 -2.42
N GLN A 27 1.51 24.17 -3.45
CA GLN A 27 0.59 24.01 -4.57
C GLN A 27 -0.62 23.19 -4.14
N GLN A 28 -1.80 23.61 -4.59
CA GLN A 28 -3.03 22.85 -4.39
C GLN A 28 -3.05 21.66 -5.34
N SER A 29 -3.49 20.51 -4.83
CA SER A 29 -3.73 19.33 -5.63
C SER A 29 -5.04 18.68 -5.21
N GLU A 30 -5.71 18.07 -6.18
CA GLU A 30 -6.88 17.25 -5.88
C GLU A 30 -6.46 15.99 -5.11
N PRO A 31 -7.32 15.48 -4.21
CA PRO A 31 -7.10 14.18 -3.58
C PRO A 31 -6.89 13.09 -4.63
N ALA A 32 -5.95 12.18 -4.35
CA ALA A 32 -5.72 11.05 -5.24
C ALA A 32 -6.99 10.20 -5.37
N GLN A 33 -7.40 9.93 -6.61
CA GLN A 33 -8.50 9.01 -6.88
C GLN A 33 -8.03 7.57 -6.67
N LEU A 34 -8.84 6.76 -5.99
CA LEU A 34 -8.62 5.32 -5.92
C LEU A 34 -8.86 4.70 -7.31
N ARG A 35 -7.79 4.58 -8.10
CA ARG A 35 -7.78 3.90 -9.39
C ARG A 35 -6.98 2.61 -9.27
N ASP A 36 -7.64 1.59 -8.75
CA ASP A 36 -7.04 0.27 -8.62
C ASP A 36 -7.52 -0.63 -9.78
N ASP A 37 -6.56 -1.22 -10.50
CA ASP A 37 -6.80 -2.16 -11.59
C ASP A 37 -7.65 -3.36 -11.12
N LEU A 38 -7.52 -3.77 -9.86
CA LEU A 38 -8.32 -4.83 -9.24
C LEU A 38 -9.82 -4.50 -9.26
N MET A 39 -10.20 -3.23 -9.05
CA MET A 39 -11.60 -2.80 -9.10
C MET A 39 -12.15 -2.86 -10.53
N VAL A 40 -11.32 -2.55 -11.53
CA VAL A 40 -11.70 -2.65 -12.94
C VAL A 40 -11.90 -4.11 -13.32
N ARG A 41 -11.00 -5.01 -12.90
CA ARG A 41 -11.13 -6.45 -13.13
C ARG A 41 -12.36 -7.04 -12.48
N LEU A 42 -12.71 -6.61 -11.26
CA LEU A 42 -13.94 -7.05 -10.59
C LEU A 42 -15.21 -6.60 -11.32
N ARG A 43 -15.20 -5.43 -11.96
CA ARG A 43 -16.32 -5.01 -12.83
C ARG A 43 -16.45 -5.90 -14.05
N ALA A 44 -15.33 -6.34 -14.64
CA ALA A 44 -15.36 -7.30 -15.74
C ALA A 44 -15.82 -8.69 -15.27
N GLU A 45 -15.33 -9.16 -14.12
CA GLU A 45 -15.76 -10.41 -13.48
C GLU A 45 -17.28 -10.42 -13.26
N ALA A 46 -17.88 -9.31 -12.81
CA ALA A 46 -19.31 -9.21 -12.61
C ALA A 46 -20.15 -9.44 -13.90
N GLN A 47 -19.55 -9.29 -15.08
CA GLN A 47 -20.20 -9.58 -16.37
C GLN A 47 -19.91 -11.01 -16.85
N LEU A 48 -18.76 -11.59 -16.48
CA LEU A 48 -18.32 -12.92 -16.92
C LEU A 48 -18.82 -14.04 -16.02
N GLY A 49 -18.92 -13.80 -14.71
CA GLY A 49 -19.51 -14.70 -13.71
C GLY A 49 -18.80 -16.03 -13.50
N ASN A 50 -17.53 -16.15 -13.90
CA ASN A 50 -16.79 -17.42 -13.91
C ASN A 50 -15.75 -17.56 -12.78
N ASN A 51 -15.70 -16.60 -11.87
CA ASN A 51 -14.84 -16.52 -10.69
C ASN A 51 -13.32 -16.61 -10.99
N GLN A 52 -12.89 -16.21 -12.19
CA GLN A 52 -11.48 -16.23 -12.57
C GLN A 52 -10.63 -15.22 -11.79
N ILE A 53 -11.25 -14.20 -11.19
CA ILE A 53 -10.54 -13.20 -10.38
C ILE A 53 -10.06 -13.72 -9.01
N LEU A 54 -10.60 -14.84 -8.51
CA LEU A 54 -10.34 -15.34 -7.14
C LEU A 54 -8.84 -15.51 -6.80
N PRO A 55 -7.99 -16.11 -7.66
CA PRO A 55 -6.56 -16.22 -7.37
C PRO A 55 -5.87 -14.87 -7.20
N GLU A 56 -6.28 -13.86 -7.98
CA GLU A 56 -5.69 -12.52 -7.90
C GLU A 56 -6.11 -11.79 -6.61
N LEU A 57 -7.38 -11.93 -6.18
CA LEU A 57 -7.83 -11.40 -4.89
C LEU A 57 -7.05 -12.00 -3.72
N LEU A 58 -6.83 -13.32 -3.74
CA LEU A 58 -6.04 -14.02 -2.72
C LEU A 58 -4.57 -13.57 -2.74
N ARG A 59 -3.99 -13.35 -3.93
CA ARG A 59 -2.63 -12.81 -4.06
C ARG A 59 -2.53 -11.41 -3.47
N HIS A 60 -3.49 -10.53 -3.75
CA HIS A 60 -3.57 -9.19 -3.17
C HIS A 60 -3.69 -9.25 -1.64
N LEU A 61 -4.54 -10.13 -1.10
CA LEU A 61 -4.68 -10.31 0.35
C LEU A 61 -3.34 -10.61 1.01
N GLY A 62 -2.56 -11.55 0.45
CA GLY A 62 -1.23 -11.88 0.94
C GLY A 62 -0.27 -10.68 0.89
N LEU A 63 -0.26 -9.92 -0.21
CA LEU A 63 0.59 -8.73 -0.34
C LEU A 63 0.24 -7.64 0.67
N HIS A 64 -1.05 -7.37 0.91
CA HIS A 64 -1.48 -6.40 1.90
C HIS A 64 -1.10 -6.84 3.32
N GLN A 65 -1.23 -8.13 3.64
CA GLN A 65 -0.80 -8.69 4.93
C GLN A 65 0.72 -8.57 5.15
N GLU A 66 1.53 -8.89 4.14
CA GLU A 66 2.99 -8.73 4.19
C GLU A 66 3.39 -7.27 4.41
N LYS A 67 2.75 -6.35 3.68
CA LYS A 67 3.01 -4.92 3.78
C LYS A 67 2.57 -4.33 5.12
N LEU A 68 1.42 -4.74 5.63
CA LEU A 68 0.96 -4.38 6.98
C LEU A 68 1.98 -4.80 8.04
N LYS A 69 2.47 -6.04 7.98
CA LYS A 69 3.49 -6.54 8.90
C LYS A 69 4.80 -5.74 8.83
N LEU A 70 5.22 -5.38 7.62
CA LEU A 70 6.40 -4.53 7.42
C LEU A 70 6.19 -3.16 8.09
N TYR A 71 5.06 -2.51 7.86
CA TYR A 71 4.75 -1.20 8.44
C TYR A 71 4.67 -1.24 9.97
N GLN A 72 4.05 -2.28 10.54
CA GLN A 72 4.03 -2.50 11.98
C GLN A 72 5.44 -2.70 12.56
N THR A 73 6.31 -3.42 11.84
CA THR A 73 7.71 -3.61 12.26
C THR A 73 8.47 -2.28 12.27
N ILE A 74 8.27 -1.43 11.26
CA ILE A 74 8.85 -0.09 11.22
C ILE A 74 8.30 0.76 12.37
N TYR A 75 6.98 0.67 12.62
CA TYR A 75 6.33 1.40 13.71
C TYR A 75 6.94 1.05 15.07
N ASP A 76 7.03 -0.25 15.36
CA ASP A 76 7.57 -0.75 16.62
C ASP A 76 9.03 -0.35 16.82
N LYS A 77 9.82 -0.37 15.75
CA LYS A 77 11.24 -0.04 15.81
C LYS A 77 11.49 1.45 15.99
N ASP A 78 10.77 2.29 15.26
CA ASP A 78 11.12 3.70 15.12
C ASP A 78 10.26 4.62 16.02
N PHE A 79 9.10 4.17 16.50
CA PHE A 79 8.11 5.03 17.16
C PHE A 79 7.57 4.55 18.52
N LYS A 80 7.66 3.26 18.85
CA LYS A 80 7.03 2.68 20.05
C LYS A 80 7.41 3.37 21.36
N ASP A 81 8.69 3.70 21.52
CA ASP A 81 9.24 4.35 22.71
C ASP A 81 9.71 5.79 22.40
N SER A 82 9.21 6.39 21.32
CA SER A 82 9.66 7.71 20.88
C SER A 82 8.88 8.86 21.55
N ASP A 83 9.55 10.00 21.77
CA ASP A 83 8.91 11.26 22.18
C ASP A 83 8.55 12.10 20.93
N ASP A 84 7.61 11.60 20.13
CA ASP A 84 7.22 12.23 18.87
C ASP A 84 6.45 13.55 19.06
N LEU A 85 5.75 13.72 20.17
CA LEU A 85 4.96 14.93 20.46
C LEU A 85 5.81 16.20 20.58
N ASN A 86 7.08 16.05 20.99
CA ASN A 86 8.04 17.15 21.06
C ASN A 86 8.95 17.25 19.82
N ASN A 87 8.78 16.36 18.83
CA ASN A 87 9.58 16.33 17.61
C ASN A 87 8.69 16.32 16.37
N ARG A 88 8.47 17.52 15.79
CA ARG A 88 7.60 17.72 14.61
C ARG A 88 7.95 16.81 13.42
N VAL A 89 9.23 16.57 13.16
CA VAL A 89 9.66 15.70 12.04
C VAL A 89 9.25 14.27 12.30
N LEU A 90 9.52 13.78 13.51
CA LEU A 90 9.18 12.42 13.90
C LEU A 90 7.66 12.20 13.94
N TYR A 91 6.91 13.16 14.47
CA TYR A 91 5.45 13.16 14.46
C TYR A 91 4.89 13.02 13.03
N ILE A 92 5.37 13.83 12.08
CA ILE A 92 4.91 13.75 10.68
C ILE A 92 5.21 12.37 10.08
N HIS A 93 6.41 11.82 10.29
CA HIS A 93 6.75 10.49 9.80
C HIS A 93 5.85 9.40 10.37
N LYS A 94 5.56 9.46 11.68
CA LYS A 94 4.64 8.54 12.34
C LYS A 94 3.25 8.58 11.72
N MET A 95 2.71 9.79 11.50
CA MET A 95 1.36 9.96 10.92
C MET A 95 1.25 9.41 9.50
N ILE A 96 2.30 9.55 8.70
CA ILE A 96 2.34 8.95 7.36
C ILE A 96 2.36 7.41 7.45
N LEU A 97 3.15 6.84 8.36
CA LEU A 97 3.22 5.39 8.54
C LEU A 97 1.92 4.80 9.07
N GLU A 98 1.30 5.44 10.06
CA GLU A 98 0.01 5.02 10.61
C GLU A 98 -1.10 5.08 9.56
N LEU A 99 -1.13 6.12 8.71
CA LEU A 99 -2.06 6.16 7.58
C LEU A 99 -1.85 4.95 6.64
N GLY A 100 -0.59 4.60 6.37
CA GLY A 100 -0.26 3.38 5.63
C GLY A 100 -0.82 2.12 6.29
N ILE A 101 -0.62 1.95 7.60
CA ILE A 101 -1.16 0.82 8.38
C ILE A 101 -2.69 0.76 8.29
N THR A 102 -3.38 1.90 8.44
CA THR A 102 -4.83 1.98 8.31
C THR A 102 -5.29 1.53 6.92
N MET A 103 -4.63 2.02 5.86
CA MET A 103 -4.98 1.64 4.49
C MET A 103 -4.81 0.14 4.24
N GLU A 104 -3.68 -0.46 4.63
CA GLU A 104 -3.47 -1.91 4.46
C GLU A 104 -4.48 -2.74 5.26
N THR A 105 -4.83 -2.29 6.47
CA THR A 105 -5.82 -2.96 7.33
C THR A 105 -7.21 -2.96 6.70
N GLU A 106 -7.67 -1.82 6.17
CA GLU A 106 -8.98 -1.75 5.52
C GLU A 106 -9.02 -2.52 4.19
N TRP A 107 -7.91 -2.58 3.45
CA TRP A 107 -7.79 -3.45 2.27
C TRP A 107 -7.95 -4.93 2.61
N ILE A 108 -7.24 -5.41 3.64
CA ILE A 108 -7.33 -6.80 4.12
C ILE A 108 -8.76 -7.12 4.50
N LYS A 109 -9.36 -6.29 5.34
CA LYS A 109 -10.75 -6.46 5.81
C LYS A 109 -11.73 -6.52 4.65
N TRP A 110 -11.58 -5.65 3.66
CA TRP A 110 -12.44 -5.65 2.48
C TRP A 110 -12.27 -6.93 1.65
N LEU A 111 -11.04 -7.39 1.42
CA LEU A 111 -10.76 -8.65 0.72
C LEU A 111 -11.30 -9.87 1.47
N GLU A 112 -11.14 -9.91 2.79
CA GLU A 112 -11.69 -10.94 3.66
C GLU A 112 -13.22 -10.97 3.68
N GLN A 113 -13.88 -9.84 3.39
CA GLN A 113 -15.32 -9.79 3.21
C GLN A 113 -15.76 -10.33 1.83
N VAL A 114 -15.06 -9.96 0.75
CA VAL A 114 -15.49 -10.28 -0.63
C VAL A 114 -15.13 -11.70 -1.05
N ILE A 115 -13.92 -12.17 -0.71
CA ILE A 115 -13.39 -13.47 -1.17
C ILE A 115 -14.28 -14.64 -0.74
N PRO A 116 -14.75 -14.76 0.52
CA PRO A 116 -15.59 -15.89 0.92
C PRO A 116 -16.89 -15.94 0.12
N GLN A 117 -17.51 -14.79 -0.13
CA GLN A 117 -18.77 -14.73 -0.88
C GLN A 117 -18.60 -15.15 -2.34
N LEU A 118 -17.52 -14.71 -3.01
CA LEU A 118 -17.22 -15.14 -4.38
C LEU A 118 -16.92 -16.64 -4.47
N LYS A 119 -16.27 -17.22 -3.44
CA LYS A 119 -16.05 -18.68 -3.38
C LYS A 119 -17.37 -19.45 -3.30
N LEU A 120 -18.38 -18.95 -2.60
CA LEU A 120 -19.70 -19.57 -2.53
C LEU A 120 -20.38 -19.57 -3.90
N PHE A 121 -20.39 -18.43 -4.59
CA PHE A 121 -20.95 -18.34 -5.95
C PHE A 121 -20.26 -19.28 -6.95
N ALA A 122 -18.95 -19.52 -6.78
CA ALA A 122 -18.23 -20.48 -7.61
C ALA A 122 -18.66 -21.93 -7.40
N GLN A 123 -19.06 -22.30 -6.17
CA GLN A 123 -19.50 -23.66 -5.84
C GLN A 123 -20.91 -23.95 -6.36
N ASP A 124 -21.80 -22.95 -6.31
CA ASP A 124 -23.16 -23.06 -6.84
C ASP A 124 -23.15 -23.23 -8.37
N ASN A 125 -22.26 -22.54 -9.09
CA ASN A 125 -22.12 -22.68 -10.54
C ASN A 125 -21.65 -24.06 -11.00
N VAL A 126 -20.91 -24.80 -10.15
CA VAL A 126 -20.44 -26.17 -10.47
C VAL A 126 -21.51 -27.23 -10.16
N SER A 127 -22.49 -26.90 -9.31
CA SER A 127 -23.53 -27.83 -8.87
C SER A 127 -24.81 -27.79 -9.74
N GLY A 128 -24.86 -26.86 -10.69
CA GLY A 128 -26.03 -26.58 -11.54
C GLY A 128 -25.91 -27.04 -13.00
N GLU A 129 -24.82 -27.71 -13.38
CA GLU A 129 -24.64 -28.43 -14.66
C GLU A 129 -24.76 -29.95 -14.45
#